data_AF-A0A0P9NG56-F1
#
_entry.id   AF-A0A0P9NG56-F1
#
_cell.length_a   1.000
_cell.length_b   1.000
_cell.length_c   1.000
_cell.angle_alpha   90.00
_cell.angle_beta   90.00
_cell.angle_gamma   90.00
#
_symmetry.space_group_name_H-M   'P 1'
#
loop_
_entity.id
_entity.type
_entity.pdbx_description
1 polymer ?
#
loop_
_entity_poly.entity_id
_entity_poly.type
_entity_poly.pdbx_seq_one_letter_code
_entity_poly.pdbx_strand_id
1 'polypeptide(L)'
;MELIYVSEVVAPRSLQLGRYLPPAALRCLLDANGNDLSSRVSFNTLNDQLESVPRASANKFIQAQRDQLTPRINAGEEKITPRHAERVAEAQRRLAADTEEELARLTALQAVNPTVRDSELVALRSQREQGLAMLEKAALRLEAIRVLVAG
;
A
#
# COMPACT_ATOMS: atom_id res chain seq x y z
N MET A 1 -5.55 16.60 10.83
CA MET A 1 -4.25 16.36 10.16
C MET A 1 -4.48 15.32 9.08
N GLU A 2 -3.90 15.51 7.90
CA GLU A 2 -4.04 14.56 6.81
C GLU A 2 -2.68 13.90 6.52
N LEU A 3 -2.69 12.60 6.28
CA LEU A 3 -1.52 11.77 6.02
C LEU A 3 -1.81 10.95 4.76
N ILE A 4 -0.83 10.89 3.86
CA ILE A 4 -0.89 10.05 2.66
C ILE A 4 0.20 9.00 2.78
N TYR A 5 -0.21 7.75 2.79
CA TYR A 5 0.69 6.60 2.74
C TYR A 5 0.65 5.97 1.35
N VAL A 6 1.72 5.32 0.94
CA VAL A 6 1.78 4.51 -0.27
C VAL A 6 1.94 3.06 0.15
N SER A 7 1.00 2.21 -0.26
CA SER A 7 1.08 0.76 -0.13
C SER A 7 1.70 0.19 -1.40
N GLU A 8 2.91 -0.34 -1.32
CA GLU A 8 3.67 -0.83 -2.47
C GLU A 8 4.53 -2.05 -2.15
N VAL A 9 5.03 -2.72 -3.18
CA VAL A 9 6.04 -3.79 -3.07
C VAL A 9 7.22 -3.45 -3.97
N VAL A 10 8.43 -3.51 -3.40
CA VAL A 10 9.68 -3.31 -4.15
C VAL A 10 10.24 -4.68 -4.51
N ALA A 11 10.12 -5.05 -5.77
CA ALA A 11 10.54 -6.37 -6.26
C ALA A 11 11.10 -6.29 -7.70
N PRO A 12 11.91 -7.29 -8.12
CA PRO A 12 12.35 -7.40 -9.50
C PRO A 12 11.18 -7.39 -10.49
N ARG A 13 11.34 -6.68 -11.61
CA ARG A 13 10.31 -6.58 -12.66
C ARG A 13 9.90 -7.93 -13.23
N SER A 14 10.80 -8.92 -13.21
CA SER A 14 10.53 -10.30 -13.64
C SER A 14 9.38 -10.96 -12.88
N LEU A 15 9.17 -10.62 -11.60
CA LEU A 15 8.08 -11.17 -10.80
C LEU A 15 6.72 -10.53 -11.12
N GLN A 16 6.72 -9.34 -11.73
CA GLN A 16 5.52 -8.62 -12.19
C GLN A 16 4.47 -8.41 -11.08
N LEU A 17 4.90 -8.17 -9.84
CA LEU A 17 4.01 -8.09 -8.67
C LEU A 17 3.05 -6.89 -8.69
N GLY A 18 3.35 -5.86 -9.49
CA GLY A 18 2.45 -4.71 -9.67
C GLY A 18 1.07 -5.06 -10.22
N ARG A 19 0.89 -6.23 -10.86
CA ARG A 19 -0.43 -6.71 -11.30
C ARG A 19 -1.31 -7.20 -10.13
N TYR A 20 -0.68 -7.64 -9.05
CA TYR A 20 -1.34 -8.18 -7.85
C TYR A 20 -1.46 -7.10 -6.77
N LEU A 21 -0.37 -6.35 -6.53
CA LEU A 21 -0.33 -5.23 -5.61
C LEU A 21 0.16 -3.96 -6.34
N PRO A 22 -0.71 -3.31 -7.14
CA PRO A 22 -0.37 -2.02 -7.73
C PRO A 22 -0.15 -0.97 -6.62
N PRO A 23 0.80 -0.04 -6.77
CA PRO A 23 0.98 1.05 -5.81
C PRO A 23 -0.32 1.82 -5.61
N ALA A 24 -0.71 2.06 -4.36
CA ALA A 24 -1.90 2.84 -4.06
C ALA A 24 -1.67 3.80 -2.90
N ALA A 25 -2.17 5.02 -3.08
CA ALA A 25 -2.26 6.01 -2.02
C ALA A 25 -3.38 5.65 -1.04
N LEU A 26 -3.04 5.54 0.24
CA LEU A 26 -3.95 5.33 1.35
C LEU A 26 -3.97 6.61 2.19
N ARG A 27 -5.10 7.31 2.14
CA ARG A 27 -5.31 8.57 2.86
C ARG A 27 -5.84 8.29 4.26
N CYS A 28 -5.27 8.95 5.26
CA CYS A 28 -5.77 9.04 6.62
C CYS A 28 -6.05 10.50 6.96
N LEU A 29 -7.23 10.80 7.50
CA LEU A 29 -7.61 12.15 7.92
C LEU A 29 -7.99 12.13 9.39
N LEU A 30 -7.03 12.48 10.26
CA LEU A 30 -7.21 12.45 11.70
C LEU A 30 -7.83 13.74 12.23
N ASP A 31 -8.88 13.60 13.05
CA ASP A 31 -9.38 14.66 13.92
C ASP A 31 -8.48 14.86 15.17
N ALA A 32 -8.88 15.77 16.07
CA ALA A 32 -8.12 16.03 17.29
C ALA A 32 -8.08 14.85 18.28
N ASN A 33 -9.05 13.92 18.18
CA ASN A 33 -9.22 12.74 19.02
C ASN A 33 -8.56 11.49 18.41
N GLY A 34 -7.99 11.58 17.20
CA GLY A 34 -7.35 10.46 16.51
C GLY A 34 -8.31 9.55 15.73
N ASN A 35 -9.54 10.00 15.46
CA ASN A 35 -10.46 9.28 14.57
C ASN A 35 -10.11 9.56 13.11
N ASP A 36 -10.13 8.51 12.29
CA ASP A 36 -9.99 8.67 10.84
C ASP A 36 -11.34 9.04 10.19
N LEU A 37 -11.35 10.18 9.53
CA LEU A 37 -12.49 10.76 8.81
C LEU A 37 -12.36 10.59 7.29
N SER A 38 -11.30 9.93 6.80
CA SER A 38 -10.96 9.83 5.37
C SER A 38 -12.08 9.24 4.49
N SER A 39 -12.91 8.37 5.07
CA SER A 39 -14.05 7.74 4.40
C SER A 39 -15.30 8.63 4.33
N ARG A 40 -15.41 9.63 5.21
CA ARG A 40 -16.58 10.53 5.31
C ARG A 40 -16.32 11.89 4.66
N VAL A 41 -15.07 12.31 4.63
CA VAL A 41 -14.65 13.61 4.09
C VAL A 41 -13.87 13.37 2.82
N SER A 42 -14.39 13.83 1.68
CA SER A 42 -13.71 13.68 0.40
C SER A 42 -12.41 14.53 0.35
N PHE A 43 -11.47 14.15 -0.52
CA PHE A 43 -10.25 14.93 -0.72
C PHE A 43 -10.54 16.30 -1.34
N ASN A 44 -11.29 16.32 -2.44
CA ASN A 44 -11.58 17.56 -3.19
C ASN A 44 -12.37 18.56 -2.32
N THR A 45 -13.44 18.09 -1.66
CA THR A 45 -14.27 18.96 -0.81
C THR A 45 -13.47 19.58 0.33
N LEU A 46 -12.56 18.81 0.94
CA LEU A 46 -11.69 19.37 1.96
C LEU A 46 -10.74 20.40 1.34
N ASN A 47 -10.07 20.04 0.24
CA ASN A 47 -9.07 20.88 -0.41
C ASN A 47 -9.63 22.24 -0.86
N ASP A 48 -10.87 22.27 -1.35
CA ASP A 48 -11.54 23.48 -1.82
C ASP A 48 -11.88 24.47 -0.68
N GLN A 49 -11.90 24.01 0.57
CA GLN A 49 -12.16 24.84 1.76
C GLN A 49 -10.87 25.35 2.42
N LEU A 50 -9.70 24.95 1.92
CA LEU A 50 -8.43 25.31 2.53
C LEU A 50 -7.83 26.57 1.92
N GLU A 51 -7.32 27.42 2.80
CA GLU A 51 -6.47 28.55 2.43
C GLU A 51 -5.03 28.29 2.87
N SER A 52 -4.08 28.86 2.12
CA SER A 52 -2.66 28.74 2.46
C SER A 52 -2.28 29.67 3.60
N VAL A 53 -1.55 29.14 4.58
CA VAL A 53 -1.00 29.93 5.70
C VAL A 53 0.34 30.54 5.29
N PRO A 54 0.63 31.82 5.62
CA PRO A 54 1.95 32.41 5.39
C PRO A 54 3.08 31.57 6.02
N ARG A 55 4.15 31.34 5.26
CA ARG A 55 5.25 30.42 5.64
C ARG A 55 5.85 30.69 7.03
N ALA A 56 5.98 31.96 7.40
CA ALA A 56 6.51 32.35 8.71
C ALA A 56 5.61 31.88 9.87
N SER A 57 4.30 32.02 9.73
CA SER A 57 3.32 31.55 10.73
C SER A 57 3.26 30.03 10.78
N ALA A 58 3.26 29.37 9.61
CA ALA A 58 3.29 27.91 9.53
C ALA A 58 4.54 27.32 10.22
N ASN A 59 5.72 27.89 9.98
CA ASN A 59 6.96 27.41 10.62
C ASN A 59 6.91 27.52 12.15
N LYS A 60 6.44 28.65 12.69
CA LYS A 60 6.29 28.82 14.15
C LYS A 60 5.30 27.83 14.74
N PHE A 61 4.18 27.60 14.05
CA PHE A 61 3.17 26.63 14.47
C PHE A 61 3.73 25.21 14.52
N ILE A 62 4.39 24.75 13.46
CA ILE A 62 4.96 23.40 13.40
C ILE A 62 6.02 23.21 14.48
N GLN A 63 6.88 24.22 14.73
CA GLN A 63 7.87 24.17 15.81
C GLN A 63 7.20 24.02 17.18
N ALA A 64 6.15 24.79 17.45
CA ALA A 64 5.44 24.73 18.73
C ALA A 64 4.64 23.43 18.93
N GLN A 65 4.21 22.77 17.85
CA GLN A 65 3.34 21.60 17.90
C GLN A 65 4.07 20.27 17.64
N ARG A 66 5.39 20.29 17.43
CA ARG A 66 6.17 19.11 17.01
C ARG A 66 5.96 17.89 17.93
N ASP A 67 5.97 18.12 19.24
CA ASP A 67 5.81 17.06 20.25
C ASP A 67 4.39 16.49 20.27
N GLN A 68 3.39 17.26 19.84
CA GLN A 68 2.00 16.81 19.71
C GLN A 68 1.71 16.15 18.36
N LEU A 69 2.40 16.57 17.29
CA LEU A 69 2.23 16.03 15.95
C LEU A 69 2.85 14.64 15.80
N THR A 70 4.00 14.39 16.43
CA THR A 70 4.73 13.11 16.28
C THR A 70 3.87 11.90 16.70
N PRO A 71 3.22 11.87 17.89
CA PRO A 71 2.34 10.77 18.26
C PRO A 71 1.14 10.60 17.32
N ARG A 72 0.62 11.71 16.76
CA ARG A 72 -0.50 11.67 15.82
C ARG A 72 -0.11 11.07 14.47
N ILE A 73 1.14 11.28 14.02
CA ILE A 73 1.65 10.64 12.80
C ILE A 73 1.70 9.12 12.98
N ASN A 74 2.21 8.67 14.13
CA ASN A 74 2.25 7.23 14.47
C ASN A 74 0.84 6.63 14.56
N ALA A 75 -0.09 7.33 15.22
CA ALA A 75 -1.49 6.89 15.29
C ALA A 75 -2.14 6.79 13.91
N GLY A 76 -1.77 7.64 12.96
CA GLY A 76 -2.25 7.57 11.57
C GLY A 76 -1.78 6.31 10.84
N GLU A 77 -0.55 5.87 11.11
CA GLU A 77 -0.01 4.64 10.53
C GLU A 77 -0.78 3.43 11.04
N GLU A 78 -1.03 3.36 12.36
CA GLU A 78 -1.83 2.30 12.99
C GLU A 78 -3.25 2.20 12.39
N LYS A 79 -3.87 3.32 11.99
CA LYS A 79 -5.20 3.32 11.33
C LYS A 79 -5.18 2.73 9.93
N ILE A 80 -4.07 2.86 9.20
CA ILE A 80 -3.96 2.45 7.79
C ILE A 80 -3.34 1.06 7.64
N THR A 81 -2.51 0.62 8.59
CA THR A 81 -1.88 -0.71 8.59
C THR A 81 -2.84 -1.87 8.32
N PRO A 82 -4.07 -1.94 8.91
CA PRO A 82 -5.02 -3.00 8.58
C PRO A 82 -5.41 -3.02 7.09
N ARG A 83 -5.68 -1.86 6.50
CA ARG A 83 -6.03 -1.75 5.07
C ARG A 83 -4.86 -2.12 4.16
N HIS A 84 -3.63 -1.81 4.57
CA HIS A 84 -2.43 -2.28 3.87
C HIS A 84 -2.32 -3.81 3.94
N ALA A 85 -2.47 -4.40 5.13
CA ALA A 85 -2.42 -5.85 5.33
C ALA A 85 -3.50 -6.59 4.51
N GLU A 86 -4.72 -6.06 4.45
CA GLU A 86 -5.80 -6.60 3.59
C GLU A 86 -5.42 -6.61 2.11
N ARG A 87 -4.83 -5.52 1.61
CA ARG A 87 -4.36 -5.44 0.21
C ARG A 87 -3.26 -6.45 -0.07
N VAL A 88 -2.30 -6.61 0.85
CA VAL A 88 -1.20 -7.58 0.71
C VAL A 88 -1.75 -9.01 0.72
N ALA A 89 -2.66 -9.33 1.65
CA ALA A 89 -3.27 -10.65 1.73
C ALA A 89 -4.08 -10.98 0.45
N GLU A 90 -4.81 -10.01 -0.09
CA GLU A 90 -5.52 -10.19 -1.36
C GLU A 90 -4.56 -10.40 -2.54
N ALA A 91 -3.47 -9.64 -2.60
CA ALA A 91 -2.44 -9.82 -3.63
C ALA A 91 -1.80 -11.21 -3.55
N GLN A 92 -1.52 -11.72 -2.35
CA GLN A 92 -0.98 -13.07 -2.13
C GLN A 92 -1.98 -14.14 -2.58
N ARG A 93 -3.27 -14.00 -2.22
CA ARG A 93 -4.32 -14.93 -2.65
C ARG A 93 -4.42 -14.99 -4.18
N ARG A 94 -4.47 -13.83 -4.84
CA ARG A 94 -4.57 -13.74 -6.30
C ARG A 94 -3.34 -14.35 -6.98
N LEU A 95 -2.13 -14.03 -6.50
CA LEU A 95 -0.91 -14.61 -7.04
C LEU A 95 -0.88 -16.14 -6.87
N ALA A 96 -1.28 -16.65 -5.72
CA ALA A 96 -1.32 -18.08 -5.46
C ALA A 96 -2.35 -18.78 -6.36
N ALA A 97 -3.55 -18.22 -6.51
CA ALA A 97 -4.60 -18.78 -7.37
C ALA A 97 -4.17 -18.81 -8.85
N ASP A 98 -3.71 -17.69 -9.39
CA ASP A 98 -3.30 -17.56 -10.80
C ASP A 98 -2.15 -18.53 -11.14
N THR A 99 -1.18 -18.68 -10.22
CA THR A 99 -0.04 -19.58 -10.45
C THR A 99 -0.40 -21.05 -10.26
N GLU A 100 -1.33 -21.40 -9.38
CA GLU A 100 -1.81 -22.77 -9.20
C GLU A 100 -2.64 -23.24 -10.40
N GLU A 101 -3.50 -22.37 -10.93
CA GLU A 101 -4.25 -22.64 -12.17
C GLU A 101 -3.30 -22.88 -13.34
N GLU A 102 -2.28 -22.03 -13.51
CA GLU A 102 -1.31 -22.18 -14.59
C GLU A 102 -0.43 -23.44 -14.42
N LEU A 103 -0.06 -23.80 -13.18
CA LEU A 103 0.64 -25.05 -12.91
C LEU A 103 -0.21 -26.26 -13.30
N ALA A 104 -1.49 -26.27 -12.93
CA ALA A 104 -2.42 -27.34 -13.30
C ALA A 104 -2.56 -27.46 -14.83
N ARG A 105 -2.67 -26.32 -15.53
CA ARG A 105 -2.71 -26.27 -16.99
C ARG A 105 -1.45 -26.86 -17.63
N LEU A 106 -0.27 -26.46 -17.15
CA LEU A 106 1.01 -26.93 -17.68
C LEU A 106 1.25 -28.42 -17.40
N THR A 107 0.87 -28.90 -16.21
CA THR A 107 0.94 -30.32 -15.87
C THR A 107 0.01 -31.17 -16.75
N ALA A 108 -1.22 -30.71 -16.99
CA ALA A 108 -2.14 -31.38 -17.90
C ALA A 108 -1.62 -31.39 -19.34
N LEU A 109 -1.03 -30.29 -19.80
CA LEU A 109 -0.44 -30.21 -21.14
C LEU A 109 0.77 -31.13 -21.29
N GLN A 110 1.63 -31.22 -20.28
CA GLN A 110 2.79 -32.10 -20.28
C GLN A 110 2.42 -33.58 -20.41
N ALA A 111 1.31 -34.00 -19.78
CA ALA A 111 0.83 -35.37 -19.86
C ALA A 111 0.44 -35.80 -21.29
N VAL A 112 0.08 -34.85 -22.16
CA VAL A 112 -0.34 -35.11 -23.55
C VAL A 112 0.64 -34.56 -24.59
N ASN A 113 1.64 -33.78 -24.17
CA ASN A 113 2.61 -33.16 -25.06
C ASN A 113 4.03 -33.17 -24.44
N PRO A 114 4.91 -34.08 -24.86
CA PRO A 114 6.27 -34.21 -24.33
C PRO A 114 7.19 -33.01 -24.67
N THR A 115 6.74 -32.03 -25.46
CA THR A 115 7.52 -30.80 -25.68
C THR A 115 7.49 -29.84 -24.48
N VAL A 116 6.56 -30.02 -23.53
CA VAL A 116 6.49 -29.22 -22.31
C VAL A 116 7.57 -29.69 -21.34
N ARG A 117 8.48 -28.79 -20.97
CA ARG A 117 9.66 -29.12 -20.17
C ARG A 117 9.36 -28.98 -18.68
N ASP A 118 9.94 -29.86 -17.87
CA ASP A 118 9.90 -29.74 -16.40
C ASP A 118 10.45 -28.40 -15.91
N SER A 119 11.40 -27.82 -16.64
CA SER A 119 11.98 -26.51 -16.31
C SER A 119 10.95 -25.38 -16.29
N GLU A 120 9.85 -25.50 -17.04
CA GLU A 120 8.78 -24.49 -17.08
C GLU A 120 7.92 -24.56 -15.81
N LEU A 121 7.59 -25.77 -15.34
CA LEU A 121 6.91 -26.00 -14.06
C LEU A 121 7.77 -25.54 -12.88
N VAL A 122 9.07 -25.86 -12.89
CA VAL A 122 10.01 -25.43 -11.85
C VAL A 122 10.15 -23.91 -11.81
N ALA A 123 10.29 -23.28 -12.98
CA ALA A 123 10.39 -21.82 -13.08
C ALA A 123 9.14 -21.13 -12.52
N LEU A 124 7.94 -21.64 -12.86
CA LEU A 124 6.68 -21.09 -12.36
C LEU A 124 6.52 -21.26 -10.83
N ARG A 125 6.90 -22.42 -10.28
CA ARG A 125 6.91 -22.65 -8.82
C ARG A 125 7.87 -21.69 -8.11
N SER A 126 9.07 -21.53 -8.66
CA SER A 126 10.07 -20.60 -8.09
C SER A 126 9.59 -19.15 -8.17
N GLN A 127 8.98 -18.74 -9.28
CA GLN A 127 8.39 -17.42 -9.43
C GLN A 127 7.28 -17.17 -8.40
N ARG A 128 6.42 -18.17 -8.14
CA ARG A 128 5.38 -18.10 -7.11
C ARG A 128 5.99 -17.87 -5.73
N GLU A 129 6.94 -18.70 -5.34
CA GLU A 129 7.59 -18.63 -4.03
C GLU A 129 8.28 -17.27 -3.81
N GLN A 130 9.09 -16.84 -4.78
CA GLN A 130 9.73 -15.53 -4.74
C GLN A 130 8.72 -14.38 -4.68
N GLY A 131 7.62 -14.50 -5.45
CA GLY A 131 6.55 -13.51 -5.46
C GLY A 131 5.86 -13.37 -4.11
N LEU A 132 5.50 -14.49 -3.48
CA LEU A 132 4.90 -14.50 -2.14
C LEU A 132 5.84 -13.92 -1.09
N ALA A 133 7.11 -14.31 -1.11
CA ALA A 133 8.13 -13.80 -0.18
C ALA A 133 8.38 -12.29 -0.33
N MET A 134 8.22 -11.73 -1.53
CA MET A 134 8.31 -10.29 -1.76
C MET A 134 7.04 -9.55 -1.34
N LEU A 135 5.85 -10.14 -1.57
CA LEU A 135 4.59 -9.56 -1.11
C LEU A 135 4.51 -9.50 0.42
N GLU A 136 5.08 -10.46 1.13
CA GLU A 136 5.22 -10.42 2.60
C GLU A 136 6.05 -9.21 3.08
N LYS A 137 6.96 -8.72 2.25
CA LYS A 137 7.81 -7.55 2.48
C LYS A 137 7.25 -6.27 1.87
N ALA A 138 5.98 -6.27 1.45
CA ALA A 138 5.32 -5.06 1.00
C ALA A 138 5.38 -3.99 2.10
N ALA A 139 5.55 -2.74 1.68
CA ALA A 139 5.75 -1.62 2.57
C ALA A 139 4.55 -0.68 2.56
N LEU A 140 4.28 -0.11 3.72
CA LEU A 140 3.45 1.07 3.90
C LEU A 140 4.38 2.25 4.20
N ARG A 141 4.48 3.20 3.28
CA ARG A 141 5.41 4.32 3.39
C ARG A 141 4.67 5.63 3.51
N LEU A 142 4.99 6.46 4.50
CA LEU A 142 4.45 7.81 4.60
C LEU A 142 5.04 8.68 3.47
N GLU A 143 4.18 9.19 2.59
CA GLU A 143 4.55 9.99 1.42
C GLU A 143 4.34 11.49 1.69
N ALA A 144 3.25 11.85 2.37
CA ALA A 144 2.89 13.25 2.60
C ALA A 144 2.18 13.47 3.93
N ILE A 145 2.39 14.65 4.51
CA ILE A 145 1.70 15.15 5.69
C ILE A 145 1.14 16.54 5.37
N ARG A 146 -0.14 16.76 5.68
CA ARG A 146 -0.77 18.07 5.65
C ARG A 146 -1.31 18.41 7.04
N VAL A 147 -0.79 19.50 7.61
CA VAL A 147 -1.28 20.02 8.89
C VAL A 147 -2.32 21.10 8.60
N LEU A 148 -3.50 20.95 9.19
CA LEU A 148 -4.63 21.84 9.02
C LEU A 148 -4.88 22.54 10.36
N VAL A 149 -5.09 23.85 10.31
CA VAL A 149 -5.34 24.68 11.49
C VAL A 149 -6.66 25.40 11.27
N ALA A 150 -7.53 25.35 12.28
CA ALA A 150 -8.74 26.18 12.29
C ALA A 150 -8.35 27.59 12.76
N GLY A 151 -8.72 28.60 11.97
CA GLY A 151 -8.62 30.01 12.33
C GLY A 151 -9.76 30.48 13.21
#